data_AF-A0A8F4FSM3-F1
#
_entry.id   AF-A0A8F4FSM3-F1
#
_cell.length_a   1.000
_cell.length_b   1.000
_cell.length_c   1.000
_cell.angle_alpha   90.00
_cell.angle_beta   90.00
_cell.angle_gamma   90.00
#
_symmetry.space_group_name_H-M   'P 1'
#
loop_
_entity.id
_entity.type
_entity.pdbx_description
1 polymer ?
#
loop_
_entity_poly.entity_id
_entity_poly.type
_entity_poly.pdbx_seq_one_letter_code
_entity_poly.pdbx_strand_id
1 'polypeptide(L)'
;MRNFHVERLDAAEIDGVRRCLDAVCDGPFFDDWEFGTLMGVTRQEMSRVRDAWPGTPTATSSEDALQMQRVAVGNALGNLLGYPLTNVETASLRDKWGVDRSLLGSIHDRLYGRSPEP
;
A
#
# COMPACT_ATOMS: atom_id res chain seq x y z
N MET A 1 0.65 18.11 2.18
CA MET A 1 0.28 16.67 2.17
C MET A 1 -0.81 16.47 1.13
N ARG A 2 -0.69 15.48 0.23
CA ARG A 2 -1.78 15.12 -0.69
C ARG A 2 -2.93 14.50 0.13
N ASN A 3 -4.17 14.82 -0.23
CA ASN A 3 -5.32 14.22 0.44
C ASN A 3 -5.42 12.73 0.07
N PHE A 4 -5.78 11.89 1.04
CA PHE A 4 -5.93 10.44 0.90
C PHE A 4 -7.41 10.09 1.00
N HIS A 5 -7.96 9.52 -0.06
CA HIS A 5 -9.40 9.35 -0.25
C HIS A 5 -9.76 7.90 -0.61
N VAL A 6 -9.99 7.07 0.40
CA VAL A 6 -10.38 5.65 0.22
C VAL A 6 -11.75 5.55 -0.46
N GLU A 7 -12.65 6.50 -0.18
CA GLU A 7 -14.01 6.56 -0.71
C GLU A 7 -14.08 6.74 -2.25
N ARG A 8 -12.95 7.05 -2.90
CA ARG A 8 -12.85 7.20 -4.36
C ARG A 8 -12.47 5.91 -5.08
N LEU A 9 -12.02 4.90 -4.34
CA LEU A 9 -11.65 3.61 -4.90
C LEU A 9 -12.90 2.81 -5.25
N ASP A 10 -12.87 2.11 -6.38
CA ASP A 10 -13.86 1.07 -6.65
C ASP A 10 -13.48 -0.27 -6.01
N ALA A 11 -14.36 -1.27 -6.15
CA ALA A 11 -14.14 -2.59 -5.56
C ALA A 11 -12.87 -3.28 -6.07
N ALA A 12 -12.51 -3.10 -7.34
CA ALA A 12 -11.31 -3.71 -7.92
C ALA A 12 -10.04 -3.03 -7.39
N GLU A 13 -10.09 -1.72 -7.17
CA GLU A 13 -8.98 -0.97 -6.59
C GLU A 13 -8.83 -1.19 -5.08
N ILE A 14 -9.93 -1.33 -4.35
CA ILE A 14 -9.91 -1.74 -2.94
C ILE A 14 -9.23 -3.12 -2.81
N ASP A 15 -9.63 -4.08 -3.66
CA ASP A 15 -9.00 -5.39 -3.72
C ASP A 15 -7.52 -5.30 -4.16
N GLY A 16 -7.21 -4.43 -5.11
CA GLY A 16 -5.83 -4.17 -5.53
C GLY A 16 -4.94 -3.64 -4.41
N VAL A 17 -5.43 -2.69 -3.60
CA VAL A 17 -4.71 -2.21 -2.40
C VAL A 17 -4.51 -3.34 -1.41
N ARG A 18 -5.54 -4.17 -1.17
CA ARG A 18 -5.41 -5.34 -0.29
C ARG A 18 -4.29 -6.27 -0.77
N ARG A 19 -4.24 -6.58 -2.06
CA ARG A 19 -3.19 -7.42 -2.65
C ARG A 19 -1.79 -6.80 -2.54
N CYS A 20 -1.69 -5.48 -2.58
CA CYS A 20 -0.44 -4.77 -2.30
C CYS A 20 -0.01 -4.93 -0.83
N LEU A 21 -0.95 -4.81 0.10
CA LEU A 21 -0.69 -5.02 1.54
C LEU A 21 -0.30 -6.47 1.83
N ASP A 22 -0.99 -7.44 1.21
CA ASP A 22 -0.64 -8.87 1.29
C ASP A 22 0.78 -9.12 0.75
N ALA A 23 1.15 -8.50 -0.37
CA ALA A 23 2.49 -8.61 -0.95
C ALA A 23 3.56 -8.04 -0.03
N VAL A 24 3.32 -6.88 0.59
CA VAL A 24 4.27 -6.25 1.51
C VAL A 24 4.42 -7.05 2.81
N CYS A 25 3.32 -7.57 3.35
CA CYS A 25 3.34 -8.35 4.59
C CYS A 25 3.98 -9.73 4.41
N ASP A 26 3.57 -10.46 3.37
CA ASP A 26 3.82 -11.90 3.23
C ASP A 26 4.80 -12.23 2.08
N GLY A 27 5.26 -11.20 1.35
CA GLY A 27 6.21 -11.33 0.25
C GLY A 27 7.66 -11.09 0.67
N PRO A 28 8.63 -11.70 -0.02
CA PRO A 28 10.06 -11.58 0.28
C PRO A 28 10.68 -10.32 -0.36
N PHE A 29 9.93 -9.21 -0.43
CA PHE A 29 10.33 -8.02 -1.20
C PHE A 29 11.09 -6.98 -0.40
N PHE A 30 10.94 -7.02 0.93
CA PHE A 30 11.50 -6.04 1.85
C PHE A 30 12.06 -6.80 3.04
N ASP A 31 13.34 -6.58 3.34
CA ASP A 31 13.97 -7.21 4.49
C ASP A 31 13.41 -6.64 5.80
N ASP A 32 13.40 -7.45 6.85
CA ASP A 32 12.85 -7.05 8.16
C ASP A 32 13.54 -5.83 8.77
N TRP A 33 14.85 -5.70 8.57
CA TRP A 33 15.65 -4.62 9.16
C TRP A 33 15.38 -3.26 8.51
N GLU A 34 15.00 -3.22 7.23
CA GLU A 34 14.67 -2.00 6.50
C GLU A 34 13.16 -1.73 6.41
N PHE A 35 12.32 -2.72 6.71
CA PHE A 35 10.87 -2.62 6.57
C PHE A 35 10.29 -1.38 7.25
N GLY A 36 10.67 -1.14 8.51
CA GLY A 36 10.21 0.03 9.27
C GLY A 36 10.64 1.36 8.64
N THR A 37 11.84 1.40 8.05
CA THR A 37 12.36 2.59 7.37
C THR A 37 11.62 2.84 6.05
N LEU A 38 11.37 1.80 5.26
CA LEU A 38 10.70 1.91 3.96
C LEU A 38 9.20 2.17 4.11
N MET A 39 8.56 1.50 5.06
CA MET A 39 7.11 1.53 5.24
C MET A 39 6.66 2.62 6.21
N GLY A 40 7.55 3.15 7.07
CA GLY A 40 7.20 4.13 8.10
C GLY A 40 6.29 3.57 9.21
N VAL A 41 6.05 2.26 9.19
CA VAL A 41 5.28 1.48 10.17
C VAL A 41 5.95 0.12 10.35
N THR A 42 5.73 -0.51 11.49
CA THR A 42 6.18 -1.87 11.75
C THR A 42 5.38 -2.91 10.94
N ARG A 43 5.90 -4.14 10.78
CA ARG A 43 5.13 -5.24 10.18
C ARG A 43 3.83 -5.54 10.91
N GLN A 44 3.84 -5.39 12.24
CA GLN A 44 2.64 -5.60 13.05
C GLN A 44 1.57 -4.55 12.75
N GLU A 45 1.97 -3.28 12.61
CA GLU A 45 1.06 -2.20 12.22
C GLU A 45 0.59 -2.36 10.78
N MET A 46 1.47 -2.73 9.85
CA MET A 46 1.09 -3.07 8.48
C MET A 46 0.05 -4.20 8.45
N SER A 47 0.22 -5.24 9.25
CA SER A 47 -0.74 -6.34 9.37
C SER A 47 -2.09 -5.85 9.89
N ARG A 48 -2.12 -4.95 10.90
CA ARG A 48 -3.37 -4.34 11.38
C ARG A 48 -4.06 -3.53 10.29
N VAL A 49 -3.30 -2.81 9.46
CA VAL A 49 -3.86 -2.07 8.31
C VAL A 49 -4.43 -3.03 7.27
N ARG A 50 -3.69 -4.09 6.89
CA ARG A 50 -4.15 -5.14 5.98
C ARG A 50 -5.45 -5.77 6.45
N ASP A 51 -5.53 -6.15 7.72
CA ASP A 51 -6.67 -6.88 8.27
C ASP A 51 -7.92 -5.98 8.41
N ALA A 52 -7.73 -4.67 8.59
CA ALA A 52 -8.82 -3.70 8.68
C ALA A 52 -9.26 -3.13 7.32
N TRP A 53 -8.41 -3.19 6.29
CA TRP A 53 -8.65 -2.57 5.00
C TRP A 53 -9.96 -3.06 4.33
N PRO A 54 -10.81 -2.16 3.78
CA PRO A 54 -10.64 -0.71 3.60
C PRO A 54 -11.02 0.17 4.80
N GLY A 55 -11.39 -0.44 5.93
CA GLY A 55 -11.71 0.25 7.17
C GLY A 55 -10.48 0.73 7.94
N THR A 56 -10.76 1.35 9.09
CA THR A 56 -9.75 1.97 9.96
C THR A 56 -9.11 0.92 10.86
N PRO A 57 -7.76 0.83 10.94
CA PRO A 57 -7.08 -0.10 11.83
C PRO A 57 -7.31 0.25 13.30
N THR A 58 -7.10 -0.71 14.20
CA THR A 58 -7.10 -0.44 15.64
C THR A 58 -5.86 0.36 16.04
N ALA A 59 -6.05 1.49 16.71
CA ALA A 59 -4.98 2.33 17.28
C ALA A 59 -5.46 3.05 18.55
N THR A 60 -4.54 3.79 19.19
CA THR A 60 -4.79 4.54 20.43
C THR A 60 -5.84 5.64 20.26
N SER A 61 -5.91 6.24 19.07
CA SER A 61 -6.89 7.25 18.70
C SER A 61 -7.34 7.06 17.25
N SER A 62 -8.46 7.69 16.88
CA SER A 62 -8.93 7.67 15.49
C SER A 62 -7.97 8.40 14.55
N GLU A 63 -7.29 9.46 15.02
CA GLU A 63 -6.29 10.19 14.23
C GLU A 63 -5.06 9.31 13.95
N ASP A 64 -4.57 8.60 14.97
CA ASP A 64 -3.44 7.65 14.81
C ASP A 64 -3.80 6.53 13.83
N ALA A 65 -5.04 6.03 13.89
CA ALA A 65 -5.49 4.97 13.00
C ALA A 65 -5.56 5.43 11.54
N LEU A 66 -6.09 6.64 11.29
CA LEU A 66 -6.12 7.23 9.95
C LEU A 66 -4.71 7.52 9.44
N GLN A 67 -3.82 8.02 10.29
CA GLN A 67 -2.43 8.27 9.94
C GLN A 67 -1.69 6.97 9.61
N MET A 68 -1.84 5.93 10.44
CA MET A 68 -1.27 4.61 10.20
C MET A 68 -1.74 4.01 8.88
N GLN A 69 -3.05 4.07 8.61
CA GLN A 69 -3.62 3.59 7.34
C GLN A 69 -3.00 4.33 6.14
N ARG A 70 -2.92 5.67 6.21
CA ARG A 70 -2.36 6.51 5.14
C ARG A 70 -0.89 6.21 4.87
N VAL A 71 -0.08 6.12 5.92
CA VAL A 71 1.36 5.85 5.81
C VAL A 71 1.59 4.45 5.25
N ALA A 72 0.92 3.44 5.81
CA ALA A 72 1.07 2.05 5.37
C ALA A 72 0.68 1.85 3.90
N VAL A 73 -0.51 2.31 3.50
CA VAL A 73 -0.99 2.17 2.11
C VAL A 73 -0.13 2.98 1.15
N GLY A 74 0.18 4.23 1.51
CA GLY A 74 0.97 5.11 0.64
C GLY A 74 2.37 4.58 0.39
N ASN A 75 3.05 4.14 1.44
CA ASN A 75 4.40 3.60 1.31
C ASN A 75 4.40 2.22 0.67
N ALA A 76 3.39 1.37 0.90
CA ALA A 76 3.24 0.10 0.18
C ALA A 76 3.16 0.34 -1.33
N LEU A 77 2.26 1.22 -1.78
CA LEU A 77 2.08 1.53 -3.20
C LEU A 77 3.34 2.19 -3.79
N GLY A 78 3.91 3.18 -3.08
CA GLY A 78 5.09 3.90 -3.53
C GLY A 78 6.32 3.00 -3.66
N ASN A 79 6.57 2.14 -2.68
CA ASN A 79 7.68 1.20 -2.73
C ASN A 79 7.46 0.08 -3.77
N LEU A 80 6.25 -0.48 -3.91
CA LEU A 80 6.01 -1.47 -4.97
C LEU A 80 6.14 -0.88 -6.39
N LEU A 81 5.92 0.44 -6.55
CA LEU A 81 6.14 1.14 -7.81
C LEU A 81 7.62 1.49 -8.07
N GLY A 82 8.35 1.91 -7.04
CA GLY A 82 9.64 2.58 -7.17
C GLY A 82 10.85 1.87 -6.55
N TYR A 83 10.63 0.88 -5.68
CA TYR A 83 11.71 0.10 -5.07
C TYR A 83 12.34 -0.82 -6.13
N PRO A 84 13.67 -0.92 -6.17
CA PRO A 84 14.37 -1.73 -7.17
C PRO A 84 14.19 -3.22 -6.87
N LEU A 85 13.12 -3.81 -7.38
CA LEU A 85 12.91 -5.26 -7.40
C LEU A 85 13.70 -5.91 -8.53
N THR A 86 14.22 -7.11 -8.29
CA THR A 86 14.76 -7.96 -9.35
C THR A 86 13.66 -8.37 -10.34
N ASN A 87 14.05 -8.87 -11.51
CA ASN A 87 13.10 -9.39 -12.49
C ASN A 87 12.27 -10.56 -11.93
N VAL A 88 12.88 -11.38 -11.07
CA VAL A 88 12.22 -12.54 -10.44
C VAL A 88 11.16 -12.05 -9.44
N GLU A 89 11.49 -11.07 -8.60
CA GLU A 89 10.55 -10.48 -7.65
C GLU A 89 9.42 -9.74 -8.36
N THR A 90 9.73 -8.97 -9.41
CA THR A 90 8.72 -8.28 -10.22
C THR A 90 7.75 -9.26 -10.87
N ALA A 91 8.26 -10.37 -11.42
CA ALA A 91 7.42 -11.43 -11.97
C ALA A 91 6.57 -12.08 -10.88
N SER A 92 7.16 -12.40 -9.73
CA SER A 92 6.47 -12.97 -8.57
C SER A 92 5.33 -12.08 -8.08
N LEU A 93 5.56 -10.76 -7.96
CA LEU A 93 4.57 -9.77 -7.54
C LEU A 93 3.30 -9.82 -8.43
N ARG A 94 3.52 -9.86 -9.74
CA ARG A 94 2.43 -9.98 -10.72
C ARG A 94 1.79 -11.36 -10.67
N ASP A 95 2.57 -12.42 -10.70
CA ASP A 95 2.05 -13.77 -10.93
C ASP A 95 1.33 -14.33 -9.68
N LYS A 96 1.82 -13.99 -8.47
CA LYS A 96 1.23 -14.47 -7.22
C LYS A 96 0.20 -13.51 -6.61
N TRP A 97 0.43 -12.20 -6.70
CA TRP A 97 -0.46 -11.20 -6.07
C TRP A 97 -1.28 -10.40 -7.11
N GLY A 98 -1.08 -10.62 -8.41
CA GLY A 98 -1.80 -9.89 -9.46
C GLY A 98 -1.55 -8.38 -9.42
N VAL A 99 -0.41 -7.96 -8.85
CA VAL A 99 -0.05 -6.54 -8.71
C VAL A 99 0.88 -6.17 -9.86
N ASP A 100 0.44 -5.22 -10.68
CA ASP A 100 1.21 -4.66 -11.78
C ASP A 100 1.18 -3.12 -11.78
N ARG A 101 2.01 -2.50 -12.62
CA ARG A 101 2.13 -1.04 -12.69
C ARG A 101 0.86 -0.32 -13.16
N SER A 102 0.04 -0.95 -14.00
CA SER A 102 -1.23 -0.37 -14.46
C SER A 102 -2.22 -0.29 -13.31
N LEU A 103 -2.33 -1.37 -12.53
CA LEU A 103 -3.17 -1.41 -11.33
C LEU A 103 -2.70 -0.38 -10.29
N LEU A 104 -1.39 -0.38 -9.97
CA LEU A 104 -0.80 0.55 -9.02
C LEU A 104 -0.99 2.02 -9.44
N GLY A 105 -0.87 2.31 -10.73
CA GLY A 105 -1.13 3.64 -11.30
C GLY A 105 -2.57 4.09 -11.12
N SER A 106 -3.56 3.23 -11.45
CA SER A 106 -4.99 3.54 -11.26
C SER A 106 -5.32 3.83 -9.80
N ILE A 107 -4.84 2.97 -8.90
CA ILE A 107 -5.02 3.10 -7.45
C ILE A 107 -4.42 4.42 -6.95
N HIS A 108 -3.17 4.73 -7.34
CA HIS A 108 -2.49 5.95 -6.93
C HIS A 108 -3.24 7.21 -7.41
N ASP A 109 -3.68 7.23 -8.66
CA ASP A 109 -4.43 8.36 -9.25
C ASP A 109 -5.75 8.63 -8.51
N ARG A 110 -6.45 7.58 -8.07
CA ARG A 110 -7.71 7.74 -7.32
C ARG A 110 -7.49 8.09 -5.85
N LEU A 111 -6.53 7.45 -5.19
CA LEU A 111 -6.22 7.67 -3.77
C LEU A 111 -5.75 9.09 -3.50
N TYR A 112 -4.90 9.63 -4.36
CA TYR A 112 -4.31 10.96 -4.18
C TYR A 112 -5.00 12.05 -5.00
N GLY A 113 -5.90 11.67 -5.90
CA GLY A 113 -6.42 12.52 -6.97
C GLY A 113 -5.34 12.82 -8.01
N ARG A 114 -5.70 12.84 -9.30
CA ARG A 114 -4.85 13.48 -10.31
C ARG A 114 -4.52 14.90 -9.82
N SER A 115 -3.24 15.23 -9.69
CA SER A 115 -2.83 16.63 -9.77
C SER A 115 -3.35 17.14 -11.12
N PRO A 116 -4.06 18.28 -11.20
CA PRO A 116 -4.18 18.95 -12.49
C PRO A 116 -2.75 19.18 -12.97
N GLU A 117 -2.38 18.61 -14.11
CA GLU A 117 -1.13 18.99 -14.76
C GLU A 117 -1.17 20.52 -15.00
N PRO A 118 -0.06 21.24 -14.77
CA PRO A 118 0.01 22.68 -15.01
C PRO A 118 -0.15 23.03 -16.49
#